data_AF-A0A5E3XI59-F1
#
_entry.id   AF-A0A5E3XI59-F1
#
_cell.length_a   1.000
_cell.length_b   1.000
_cell.length_c   1.000
_cell.angle_alpha   90.00
_cell.angle_beta   90.00
_cell.angle_gamma   90.00
#
_symmetry.space_group_name_H-M   'P 1'
#
loop_
_entity.id
_entity.type
_entity.pdbx_description
1 polymer ?
#
loop_
_entity_poly.entity_id
_entity_poly.type
_entity_poly.pdbx_seq_one_letter_code
_entity_poly.pdbx_strand_id
1 'polypeptide(L)'
;MAVPTPTLLSQFMRTRRHVCLLLFAFAFLSLFTWRGPSVSLSRLSWRHSSQDAEIALLQNKVYELQWSDKPTCLWQRFHEDRYSQLGTDNKTVYIAMNFYNNEYVLPTFFQEFPHVVRRIGTGRVFVSIYENGSEDKTPELLGMFGDMLTMLGVAHHIVAKGKSEYSHKENGHRINELARFRNLAMKPLYDGVAARFVPGHKFDEVLWINDVFHCAADIFEVLLQKRVQGANQACAVDWGGWGDHVIYDRWVLRTMTGRVFYVWEELVKWMYPDDDAPRQPDGRGPLPQFLPYDEADRLRFEDNLPIQVFSCWNGATVIDAAAFLPPHNLRFRVAQHDLDEDGQPKEVTEMHSECFLSSVDLWKMGKGKILLAPRASVAYNGGNYETHRKDQMRPSSSSIESELIGWLLKPPAKVAFQDFAAWNEPERWAPWDEQ
;
A
#
# COMPACT_ATOMS: atom_id res chain seq x y z
N MET A 1 62.47 3.27 15.20
CA MET A 1 63.22 4.00 16.25
C MET A 1 62.18 4.61 17.18
N ALA A 2 61.82 3.91 18.24
CA ALA A 2 62.45 3.96 19.56
C ALA A 2 61.99 5.19 20.38
N VAL A 3 61.16 4.87 21.37
CA VAL A 3 60.80 5.53 22.65
C VAL A 3 61.91 6.46 23.18
N PRO A 4 61.56 7.59 23.86
CA PRO A 4 61.52 7.57 25.33
C PRO A 4 60.37 8.37 25.97
N THR A 5 59.72 7.76 26.97
CA THR A 5 59.28 8.45 28.19
C THR A 5 60.50 8.77 29.05
N PRO A 6 60.44 9.74 30.00
CA PRO A 6 60.25 9.31 31.40
C PRO A 6 59.58 10.31 32.38
N THR A 7 59.11 9.71 33.49
CA THR A 7 59.15 10.18 34.91
C THR A 7 58.30 11.38 35.36
N LEU A 8 57.33 11.23 36.27
CA LEU A 8 57.33 10.84 37.70
C LEU A 8 57.47 12.02 38.69
N LEU A 9 56.40 12.19 39.46
CA LEU A 9 56.33 12.49 40.91
C LEU A 9 56.83 13.86 41.46
N SER A 10 55.89 14.57 42.09
CA SER A 10 55.87 14.89 43.54
C SER A 10 55.51 16.35 43.86
N GLN A 11 54.68 16.49 44.89
CA GLN A 11 54.63 17.52 45.95
C GLN A 11 53.19 17.94 46.24
N PHE A 12 52.57 17.46 47.33
CA PHE A 12 52.77 17.76 48.76
C PHE A 12 51.73 18.77 49.26
N MET A 13 51.00 18.34 50.31
CA MET A 13 50.44 19.17 51.40
C MET A 13 49.27 20.12 51.03
N ARG A 14 48.28 20.41 51.88
CA ARG A 14 48.15 20.36 53.34
C ARG A 14 46.68 20.68 53.71
N THR A 15 46.17 20.05 54.77
CA THR A 15 45.38 20.62 55.92
C THR A 15 44.34 21.74 55.70
N ARG A 16 43.27 21.92 56.48
CA ARG A 16 42.59 21.25 57.60
C ARG A 16 41.35 22.12 57.90
N ARG A 17 40.22 21.45 58.17
CA ARG A 17 39.23 21.67 59.25
C ARG A 17 38.45 23.00 59.39
N HIS A 18 37.23 22.84 59.92
CA HIS A 18 36.41 23.61 60.90
C HIS A 18 34.93 23.37 60.48
N VAL A 19 34.15 22.42 61.03
CA VAL A 19 33.57 22.20 62.39
C VAL A 19 32.45 23.19 62.77
N CYS A 20 31.25 22.62 62.99
CA CYS A 20 30.09 22.99 63.84
C CYS A 20 28.75 23.04 63.04
N LEU A 21 27.87 22.02 63.04
CA LEU A 21 26.92 21.55 64.08
C LEU A 21 25.94 22.64 64.56
N LEU A 22 24.66 22.50 64.21
CA LEU A 22 23.49 22.89 65.01
C LEU A 22 22.25 22.08 64.57
N LEU A 23 21.70 21.33 65.52
CA LEU A 23 20.37 20.72 65.53
C LEU A 23 19.36 21.78 66.00
N PHE A 24 18.15 21.83 65.44
CA PHE A 24 16.86 21.71 66.16
C PHE A 24 15.65 21.84 65.20
N ALA A 25 14.60 21.10 65.58
CA ALA A 25 13.32 20.80 64.94
C ALA A 25 12.47 21.96 64.40
N PHE A 26 11.59 21.67 63.42
CA PHE A 26 10.15 22.00 63.44
C PHE A 26 9.38 21.14 62.41
N ALA A 27 8.32 20.49 62.87
CA ALA A 27 7.30 19.82 62.06
C ALA A 27 6.16 20.81 61.75
N PHE A 28 5.53 20.74 60.57
CA PHE A 28 4.08 20.94 60.38
C PHE A 28 3.64 20.58 58.95
N LEU A 29 2.38 20.11 58.86
CA LEU A 29 1.70 19.44 57.75
C LEU A 29 1.61 20.23 56.43
N SER A 30 1.56 19.53 55.29
CA SER A 30 0.45 19.69 54.34
C SER A 30 0.29 18.46 53.43
N LEU A 31 -0.94 17.96 53.38
CA LEU A 31 -1.42 16.91 52.49
C LEU A 31 -1.48 17.45 51.06
N PHE A 32 -0.80 16.79 50.13
CA PHE A 32 -1.20 16.80 48.72
C PHE A 32 -1.05 15.37 48.16
N THR A 33 -2.14 14.61 48.22
CA THR A 33 -2.29 13.37 47.47
C THR A 33 -2.43 13.71 45.99
N TRP A 34 -1.35 13.64 45.23
CA TRP A 34 -1.43 13.61 43.78
C TRP A 34 -1.78 12.18 43.34
N ARG A 35 -3.09 11.90 43.22
CA ARG A 35 -3.60 10.72 42.51
C ARG A 35 -3.47 10.98 41.01
N GLY A 36 -2.28 10.77 40.47
CA GLY A 36 -2.13 10.49 39.04
C GLY A 36 -2.75 9.11 38.74
N PRO A 37 -3.40 8.89 37.58
CA PRO A 37 -3.92 7.58 37.24
C PRO A 37 -2.74 6.61 37.06
N SER A 38 -2.55 5.73 38.04
CA SER A 38 -1.71 4.55 37.89
C SER A 38 -2.43 3.62 36.91
N VAL A 39 -2.20 3.80 35.61
CA VAL A 39 -2.55 2.77 34.63
C VAL A 39 -1.67 1.57 34.94
N SER A 40 -2.28 0.55 35.54
CA SER A 40 -1.61 -0.70 35.87
C SER A 40 -1.12 -1.35 34.57
N LEU A 41 0.20 -1.30 34.36
CA LEU A 41 0.88 -1.93 33.21
C LEU A 41 0.54 -3.42 33.11
N SER A 42 0.32 -4.09 34.24
CA SER A 42 -0.16 -5.47 34.27
C SER A 42 -1.56 -5.59 33.67
N ARG A 43 -2.55 -4.78 34.06
CA ARG A 43 -3.90 -4.82 33.45
C ARG A 43 -3.87 -4.52 31.95
N LEU A 44 -2.97 -3.65 31.49
CA LEU A 44 -2.80 -3.39 30.06
C LEU A 44 -2.21 -4.60 29.33
N SER A 45 -1.17 -5.25 29.88
CA SER A 45 -0.56 -6.44 29.26
C SER A 45 -1.50 -7.63 29.23
N TRP A 46 -2.27 -7.86 30.32
CA TRP A 46 -3.29 -8.91 30.39
C TRP A 46 -4.44 -8.70 29.39
N ARG A 47 -4.83 -7.44 29.13
CA ARG A 47 -5.85 -7.12 28.12
C ARG A 47 -5.36 -7.36 26.70
N HIS A 48 -4.11 -6.97 26.39
CA HIS A 48 -3.52 -7.25 25.08
C HIS A 48 -3.38 -8.75 24.85
N SER A 49 -2.92 -9.52 25.86
CA SER A 49 -2.82 -10.98 25.73
C SER A 49 -4.17 -11.68 25.56
N SER A 50 -5.24 -11.16 26.16
CA SER A 50 -6.60 -11.70 25.98
C SER A 50 -7.14 -11.40 24.57
N GLN A 51 -6.94 -10.18 24.08
CA GLN A 51 -7.35 -9.76 22.74
C GLN A 51 -6.59 -10.56 21.65
N ASP A 52 -5.29 -10.77 21.82
CA ASP A 52 -4.49 -11.58 20.90
C ASP A 52 -4.96 -13.03 20.85
N ALA A 53 -5.41 -13.60 21.98
CA ALA A 53 -5.97 -14.95 22.01
C ALA A 53 -7.32 -15.05 21.28
N GLU A 54 -8.19 -14.03 21.42
CA GLU A 54 -9.47 -13.95 20.70
C GLU A 54 -9.25 -13.82 19.18
N ILE A 55 -8.32 -12.96 18.76
CA ILE A 55 -7.95 -12.81 17.35
C ILE A 55 -7.38 -14.12 16.81
N ALA A 56 -6.49 -14.79 17.54
CA ALA A 56 -5.92 -16.07 17.13
C ALA A 56 -7.01 -17.16 16.98
N LEU A 57 -8.00 -17.19 17.87
CA LEU A 57 -9.13 -18.11 17.77
C LEU A 57 -9.96 -17.84 16.52
N LEU A 58 -10.26 -16.57 16.22
CA LEU A 58 -10.98 -16.17 15.02
C LEU A 58 -10.20 -16.54 13.75
N GLN A 59 -8.90 -16.26 13.71
CA GLN A 59 -8.01 -16.61 12.61
C GLN A 59 -8.02 -18.13 12.37
N ASN A 60 -7.89 -18.95 13.41
CA ASN A 60 -7.95 -20.41 13.29
C ASN A 60 -9.29 -20.86 12.68
N LYS A 61 -10.41 -20.27 13.10
CA LYS A 61 -11.71 -20.57 12.51
C LYS A 61 -11.77 -20.23 11.01
N VAL A 62 -11.19 -19.09 10.60
CA VAL A 62 -11.09 -18.74 9.17
C VAL A 62 -10.27 -19.78 8.41
N TYR A 63 -9.13 -20.19 8.96
CA TYR A 63 -8.24 -21.17 8.31
C TYR A 63 -8.85 -22.58 8.25
N GLU A 64 -9.73 -22.94 9.18
CA GLU A 64 -10.54 -24.16 9.11
C GLU A 64 -11.66 -24.07 8.06
N LEU A 65 -12.30 -22.90 7.92
CA LEU A 65 -13.36 -22.66 6.93
C LEU A 65 -12.84 -22.59 5.50
N GLN A 66 -11.61 -22.14 5.33
CA GLN A 66 -10.95 -22.01 4.04
C GLN A 66 -9.48 -22.44 4.12
N TRP A 67 -9.23 -23.65 3.63
CA TRP A 67 -7.88 -24.16 3.43
C TRP A 67 -7.27 -23.48 2.20
N SER A 68 -6.55 -22.39 2.42
CA SER A 68 -5.88 -21.63 1.36
C SER A 68 -4.39 -21.44 1.65
N ASP A 69 -3.62 -21.20 0.59
CA ASP A 69 -2.22 -20.83 0.68
C ASP A 69 -2.10 -19.40 1.21
N LYS A 70 -1.91 -19.27 2.52
CA LYS A 70 -1.50 -17.99 3.12
C LYS A 70 0.04 -17.90 3.11
N PRO A 71 0.62 -16.75 2.72
CA PRO A 71 2.05 -16.63 2.60
C PRO A 71 2.74 -16.74 3.96
N THR A 72 3.94 -17.30 3.98
CA THR A 72 4.75 -17.30 5.20
C THR A 72 5.43 -15.94 5.34
N CYS A 73 4.96 -15.09 6.24
CA CYS A 73 5.48 -13.73 6.44
C CYS A 73 6.39 -13.69 7.68
N LEU A 74 7.69 -13.86 7.49
CA LEU A 74 8.65 -13.84 8.59
C LEU A 74 9.02 -12.40 8.95
N TRP A 75 8.77 -12.02 10.20
CA TRP A 75 9.19 -10.72 10.68
C TRP A 75 10.62 -10.75 11.23
N GLN A 76 11.51 -9.97 10.62
CA GLN A 76 12.93 -9.89 11.01
C GLN A 76 13.26 -8.56 11.66
N ARG A 77 14.39 -8.51 12.39
CA ARG A 77 14.85 -7.29 13.08
C ARG A 77 15.04 -6.10 12.13
N PHE A 78 15.50 -6.33 10.90
CA PHE A 78 15.69 -5.23 9.95
C PHE A 78 14.37 -4.60 9.50
N HIS A 79 13.25 -5.33 9.55
CA HIS A 79 11.92 -4.75 9.30
C HIS A 79 11.54 -3.75 10.38
N GLU A 80 11.88 -4.04 11.65
CA GLU A 80 11.65 -3.09 12.74
C GLU A 80 12.39 -1.78 12.51
N ASP A 81 13.67 -1.87 12.15
CA ASP A 81 14.49 -0.70 11.89
C ASP A 81 13.95 0.10 10.69
N ARG A 82 13.66 -0.58 9.56
CA ARG A 82 13.20 0.05 8.31
C ARG A 82 11.83 0.72 8.44
N TYR A 83 10.89 0.08 9.14
CA TYR A 83 9.50 0.54 9.23
C TYR A 83 9.16 1.18 10.59
N SER A 84 10.17 1.48 11.41
CA SER A 84 10.02 2.11 12.73
C SER A 84 9.23 3.42 12.67
N GLN A 85 9.51 4.27 11.68
CA GLN A 85 8.90 5.60 11.59
C GLN A 85 7.39 5.59 11.35
N LEU A 86 6.85 4.53 10.72
CA LEU A 86 5.41 4.43 10.41
C LEU A 86 4.54 4.42 11.67
N GLY A 87 5.10 4.02 12.81
CA GLY A 87 4.43 4.06 14.11
C GLY A 87 4.52 5.40 14.86
N THR A 88 5.38 6.32 14.41
CA THR A 88 5.72 7.54 15.16
C THR A 88 5.28 8.85 14.50
N ASP A 89 4.96 8.84 13.20
CA ASP A 89 4.66 10.05 12.42
C ASP A 89 3.23 10.60 12.58
N ASN A 90 2.44 10.04 13.50
CA ASN A 90 1.07 10.44 13.84
C ASN A 90 0.09 10.55 12.64
N LYS A 91 0.45 9.99 11.47
CA LYS A 91 -0.39 9.97 10.28
C LYS A 91 -1.67 9.18 10.48
N THR A 92 -2.79 9.72 10.00
CA THR A 92 -4.08 9.03 9.95
C THR A 92 -4.35 8.48 8.55
N VAL A 93 -4.80 7.23 8.48
CA VAL A 93 -4.92 6.47 7.22
C VAL A 93 -6.34 5.96 7.04
N TYR A 94 -6.95 6.30 5.91
CA TYR A 94 -8.19 5.71 5.44
C TYR A 94 -7.84 4.52 4.54
N ILE A 95 -8.23 3.31 4.92
CA ILE A 95 -7.94 2.10 4.15
C ILE A 95 -9.21 1.68 3.41
N ALA A 96 -9.12 1.57 2.08
CA ALA A 96 -10.22 1.21 1.21
C ALA A 96 -9.95 -0.08 0.45
N MET A 97 -10.97 -0.93 0.29
CA MET A 97 -10.88 -2.20 -0.42
C MET A 97 -12.20 -2.50 -1.16
N ASN A 98 -12.09 -3.22 -2.27
CA ASN A 98 -13.23 -3.85 -2.94
C ASN A 98 -12.97 -5.36 -3.07
N PHE A 99 -14.03 -6.17 -2.93
CA PHE A 99 -13.94 -7.62 -3.06
C PHE A 99 -15.06 -8.19 -3.93
N TYR A 100 -14.73 -9.20 -4.72
CA TYR A 100 -15.64 -10.01 -5.52
C TYR A 100 -15.05 -11.42 -5.72
N ASN A 101 -15.68 -12.44 -5.15
CA ASN A 101 -15.23 -13.83 -5.22
C ASN A 101 -13.77 -14.04 -4.73
N ASN A 102 -13.49 -13.54 -3.53
CA ASN A 102 -12.18 -13.49 -2.91
C ASN A 102 -12.02 -14.41 -1.71
N GLU A 103 -12.83 -15.47 -1.61
CA GLU A 103 -12.74 -16.44 -0.51
C GLU A 103 -11.31 -16.97 -0.32
N TYR A 104 -10.58 -17.21 -1.42
CA TYR A 104 -9.23 -17.78 -1.38
C TYR A 104 -8.14 -16.82 -0.88
N VAL A 105 -8.26 -15.50 -1.10
CA VAL A 105 -7.22 -14.53 -0.72
C VAL A 105 -7.45 -13.92 0.66
N LEU A 106 -8.70 -13.86 1.13
CA LEU A 106 -9.06 -13.26 2.42
C LEU A 106 -8.28 -13.80 3.63
N PRO A 107 -7.91 -15.09 3.73
CA PRO A 107 -7.06 -15.59 4.81
C PRO A 107 -5.72 -14.85 4.96
N THR A 108 -5.17 -14.31 3.87
CA THR A 108 -3.97 -13.43 3.92
C THR A 108 -4.26 -12.14 4.70
N PHE A 109 -5.43 -11.53 4.50
CA PHE A 109 -5.83 -10.33 5.23
C PHE A 109 -6.02 -10.60 6.72
N PHE A 110 -6.58 -11.76 7.10
CA PHE A 110 -6.66 -12.16 8.50
C PHE A 110 -5.29 -12.30 9.15
N GLN A 111 -4.29 -12.80 8.41
CA GLN A 111 -2.93 -12.95 8.91
C GLN A 111 -2.21 -11.59 9.04
N GLU A 112 -2.20 -10.79 7.98
CA GLU A 112 -1.26 -9.66 7.86
C GLU A 112 -1.84 -8.32 8.28
N PHE A 113 -3.14 -8.10 8.09
CA PHE A 113 -3.77 -6.82 8.36
C PHE A 113 -3.70 -6.37 9.84
N PRO A 114 -3.78 -7.26 10.85
CA PRO A 114 -3.53 -6.89 12.24
C PRO A 114 -2.17 -6.23 12.46
N HIS A 115 -1.13 -6.70 11.77
CA HIS A 115 0.21 -6.09 11.84
C HIS A 115 0.21 -4.68 11.24
N VAL A 116 -0.47 -4.51 10.10
CA VAL A 116 -0.58 -3.20 9.41
C VAL A 116 -1.24 -2.16 10.31
N VAL A 117 -2.44 -2.44 10.82
CA VAL A 117 -3.19 -1.46 11.62
C VAL A 117 -2.57 -1.21 12.99
N ARG A 118 -1.87 -2.18 13.58
CA ARG A 118 -1.12 -1.98 14.83
C ARG A 118 0.10 -1.11 14.65
N ARG A 119 0.83 -1.27 13.53
CA ARG A 119 1.99 -0.42 13.20
C ARG A 119 1.56 1.02 12.98
N ILE A 120 0.49 1.25 12.21
CA ILE A 120 -0.07 2.60 12.02
C ILE A 120 -0.71 3.12 13.31
N GLY A 121 -1.24 2.24 14.16
CA GLY A 121 -1.99 2.58 15.35
C GLY A 121 -3.48 2.54 15.10
N THR A 122 -4.19 1.67 15.83
CA THR A 122 -5.59 1.31 15.55
C THR A 122 -6.55 2.49 15.63
N GLY A 123 -6.31 3.47 16.51
CA GLY A 123 -7.08 4.70 16.60
C GLY A 123 -6.79 5.74 15.51
N ARG A 124 -5.80 5.52 14.64
CA ARG A 124 -5.46 6.39 13.51
C ARG A 124 -5.93 5.83 12.17
N VAL A 125 -6.62 4.69 12.18
CA VAL A 125 -7.07 3.97 10.99
C VAL A 125 -8.59 3.92 10.93
N PHE A 126 -9.12 4.11 9.72
CA PHE A 126 -10.50 3.74 9.39
C PHE A 126 -10.50 2.79 8.20
N VAL A 127 -11.25 1.70 8.25
CA VAL A 127 -11.30 0.70 7.17
C VAL A 127 -12.67 0.75 6.48
N SER A 128 -12.68 0.84 5.16
CA SER A 128 -13.91 0.86 4.36
C SER A 128 -13.84 -0.21 3.27
N ILE A 129 -14.82 -1.10 3.27
CA ILE A 129 -14.87 -2.24 2.35
C ILE A 129 -16.23 -2.24 1.66
N TYR A 130 -16.21 -2.37 0.34
CA TYR A 130 -17.41 -2.62 -0.43
C TYR A 130 -17.23 -3.86 -1.30
N GLU A 131 -18.04 -4.88 -1.03
CA GLU A 131 -18.07 -6.14 -1.76
C GLU A 131 -19.24 -6.14 -2.75
N ASN A 132 -18.95 -6.53 -3.99
CA ASN A 132 -19.76 -6.20 -5.17
C ASN A 132 -20.43 -7.39 -5.89
N GLY A 133 -20.94 -8.38 -5.15
CA GLY A 133 -21.84 -9.40 -5.72
C GLY A 133 -21.33 -10.85 -5.67
N SER A 134 -20.57 -11.22 -4.64
CA SER A 134 -19.85 -12.50 -4.55
C SER A 134 -20.79 -13.69 -4.43
N GLU A 135 -20.40 -14.79 -5.05
CA GLU A 135 -21.13 -16.07 -5.04
C GLU A 135 -20.51 -17.11 -4.10
N ASP A 136 -19.26 -16.88 -3.67
CA ASP A 136 -18.47 -17.70 -2.75
C ASP A 136 -18.63 -17.25 -1.28
N LYS A 137 -17.78 -17.73 -0.36
CA LYS A 137 -17.86 -17.33 1.06
C LYS A 137 -17.30 -15.94 1.37
N THR A 138 -16.98 -15.10 0.38
CA THR A 138 -16.47 -13.73 0.61
C THR A 138 -17.32 -12.93 1.60
N PRO A 139 -18.68 -12.89 1.51
CA PRO A 139 -19.49 -12.11 2.44
C PRO A 139 -19.40 -12.60 3.90
N GLU A 140 -19.34 -13.92 4.11
CA GLU A 140 -19.17 -14.51 5.44
C GLU A 140 -17.82 -14.15 6.04
N LEU A 141 -16.75 -14.30 5.25
CA LEU A 141 -15.39 -13.96 5.67
C LEU A 141 -15.23 -12.46 5.94
N LEU A 142 -15.90 -11.58 5.17
CA LEU A 142 -15.90 -10.14 5.46
C LEU A 142 -16.65 -9.79 6.76
N GLY A 143 -17.69 -10.54 7.11
CA GLY A 143 -18.34 -10.43 8.42
C GLY A 143 -17.35 -10.74 9.55
N MET A 144 -16.65 -11.87 9.45
CA MET A 144 -15.59 -12.26 10.40
C MET A 144 -14.43 -11.24 10.42
N PHE A 145 -14.09 -10.64 9.28
CA PHE A 145 -13.06 -9.61 9.22
C PHE A 145 -13.49 -8.35 9.97
N GLY A 146 -14.76 -7.95 9.88
CA GLY A 146 -15.34 -6.90 10.70
C GLY A 146 -15.27 -7.19 12.20
N ASP A 147 -15.51 -8.43 12.61
CA ASP A 147 -15.32 -8.85 14.01
C ASP A 147 -13.86 -8.68 14.45
N MET A 148 -12.89 -9.08 13.62
CA MET A 148 -11.47 -8.88 13.91
C MET A 148 -11.10 -7.40 14.05
N LEU A 149 -11.60 -6.54 13.15
CA LEU A 149 -11.38 -5.09 13.23
C LEU A 149 -12.00 -4.49 14.50
N THR A 150 -13.18 -4.96 14.90
CA THR A 150 -13.83 -4.59 16.16
C THR A 150 -12.97 -4.98 17.35
N MET A 151 -12.49 -6.24 17.38
CA MET A 151 -11.59 -6.72 18.43
C MET A 151 -10.34 -5.86 18.51
N LEU A 152 -9.73 -5.49 17.38
CA LEU A 152 -8.55 -4.61 17.30
C LEU A 152 -8.83 -3.14 17.70
N GLY A 153 -10.10 -2.75 17.84
CA GLY A 153 -10.49 -1.37 18.11
C GLY A 153 -10.34 -0.44 16.92
N VAL A 154 -10.44 -0.97 15.69
CA VAL A 154 -10.38 -0.21 14.44
C VAL A 154 -11.79 0.12 13.96
N ALA A 155 -12.07 1.42 13.77
CA ALA A 155 -13.33 1.86 13.21
C ALA A 155 -13.43 1.44 11.74
N HIS A 156 -14.60 0.93 11.34
CA HIS A 156 -14.76 0.40 9.99
C HIS A 156 -16.19 0.52 9.45
N HIS A 157 -16.32 0.42 8.14
CA HIS A 157 -17.57 0.31 7.41
C HIS A 157 -17.44 -0.78 6.35
N ILE A 158 -18.17 -1.89 6.51
CA ILE A 158 -18.14 -3.02 5.59
C ILE A 158 -19.54 -3.19 5.01
N VAL A 159 -19.63 -3.15 3.69
CA VAL A 159 -20.83 -3.49 2.94
C VAL A 159 -20.55 -4.78 2.17
N ALA A 160 -21.20 -5.87 2.58
CA ALA A 160 -21.17 -7.14 1.88
C ALA A 160 -22.57 -7.51 1.42
N LYS A 161 -22.77 -7.54 0.10
CA LYS A 161 -24.06 -7.76 -0.53
C LYS A 161 -24.26 -9.21 -0.95
N GLY A 162 -23.17 -9.94 -1.21
CA GLY A 162 -23.22 -11.26 -1.82
C GLY A 162 -24.16 -11.28 -3.03
N LYS A 163 -24.94 -12.35 -3.16
CA LYS A 163 -25.89 -12.56 -4.26
C LYS A 163 -27.05 -11.53 -4.36
N SER A 164 -27.14 -10.56 -3.45
CA SER A 164 -28.16 -9.49 -3.51
C SER A 164 -27.75 -8.30 -4.39
N GLU A 165 -26.48 -8.20 -4.77
CA GLU A 165 -25.97 -7.22 -5.73
C GLU A 165 -25.60 -7.96 -7.02
N TYR A 166 -25.99 -7.41 -8.17
CA TYR A 166 -25.55 -7.91 -9.47
C TYR A 166 -24.54 -6.93 -10.06
N SER A 167 -23.39 -7.45 -10.46
CA SER A 167 -22.31 -6.65 -11.04
C SER A 167 -22.49 -6.55 -12.56
N HIS A 168 -23.24 -5.55 -13.04
CA HIS A 168 -23.54 -5.30 -14.46
C HIS A 168 -22.30 -4.82 -15.26
N LYS A 169 -21.29 -5.68 -15.40
CA LYS A 169 -20.01 -5.37 -16.06
C LYS A 169 -20.03 -5.67 -17.57
N GLU A 170 -21.14 -6.18 -18.11
CA GLU A 170 -21.28 -6.56 -19.51
C GLU A 170 -21.50 -5.34 -20.42
N ASN A 171 -21.40 -5.54 -21.74
CA ASN A 171 -21.73 -4.55 -22.77
C ASN A 171 -21.00 -3.19 -22.62
N GLY A 172 -19.72 -3.22 -22.21
CA GLY A 172 -18.90 -2.02 -22.04
C GLY A 172 -19.00 -1.35 -20.67
N HIS A 173 -19.87 -1.83 -19.77
CA HIS A 173 -20.13 -1.16 -18.49
C HIS A 173 -19.12 -1.49 -17.39
N ARG A 174 -18.07 -2.29 -17.66
CA ARG A 174 -17.15 -2.74 -16.60
C ARG A 174 -16.54 -1.58 -15.85
N ILE A 175 -16.06 -0.55 -16.54
CA ILE A 175 -15.38 0.58 -15.90
C ILE A 175 -16.37 1.48 -15.17
N ASN A 176 -17.58 1.68 -15.69
CA ASN A 176 -18.66 2.37 -14.98
C ASN A 176 -18.92 1.72 -13.61
N GLU A 177 -19.05 0.39 -13.58
CA GLU A 177 -19.30 -0.35 -12.35
C GLU A 177 -18.10 -0.34 -11.41
N LEU A 178 -16.88 -0.52 -11.91
CA LEU A 178 -15.67 -0.45 -11.07
C LEU A 178 -15.50 0.94 -10.45
N ALA A 179 -15.72 2.02 -11.21
CA ALA A 179 -15.72 3.38 -10.70
C ALA A 179 -16.81 3.58 -9.64
N ARG A 180 -18.02 3.05 -9.85
CA ARG A 180 -19.12 3.07 -8.87
C ARG A 180 -18.72 2.37 -7.58
N PHE A 181 -18.19 1.15 -7.65
CA PHE A 181 -17.79 0.36 -6.47
C PHE A 181 -16.69 1.02 -5.66
N ARG A 182 -15.69 1.62 -6.32
CA ARG A 182 -14.64 2.37 -5.60
C ARG A 182 -15.18 3.62 -4.91
N ASN A 183 -16.07 4.35 -5.57
CA ASN A 183 -16.71 5.51 -4.96
C ASN A 183 -17.62 5.12 -3.78
N LEU A 184 -18.26 3.94 -3.83
CA LEU A 184 -19.04 3.42 -2.70
C LEU A 184 -18.14 3.05 -1.52
N ALA A 185 -16.99 2.41 -1.77
CA ALA A 185 -15.99 2.15 -0.74
C ALA A 185 -15.45 3.46 -0.14
N MET A 186 -15.34 4.55 -0.92
CA MET A 186 -14.85 5.85 -0.45
C MET A 186 -15.91 6.74 0.20
N LYS A 187 -17.19 6.38 0.12
CA LYS A 187 -18.29 7.21 0.59
C LYS A 187 -18.13 7.70 2.05
N PRO A 188 -17.66 6.88 3.01
CA PRO A 188 -17.40 7.36 4.37
C PRO A 188 -16.33 8.46 4.47
N LEU A 189 -15.34 8.48 3.57
CA LEU A 189 -14.36 9.56 3.47
C LEU A 189 -15.02 10.82 2.90
N TYR A 190 -15.73 10.68 1.78
CA TYR A 190 -16.33 11.80 1.05
C TYR A 190 -17.34 12.58 1.90
N ASP A 191 -18.14 11.88 2.69
CA ASP A 191 -19.20 12.49 3.50
C ASP A 191 -18.72 12.91 4.90
N GLY A 192 -17.42 12.72 5.20
CA GLY A 192 -16.81 13.08 6.48
C GLY A 192 -17.23 12.21 7.67
N VAL A 193 -17.91 11.09 7.43
CA VAL A 193 -18.32 10.14 8.48
C VAL A 193 -17.09 9.49 9.11
N ALA A 194 -16.17 8.99 8.28
CA ALA A 194 -14.97 8.31 8.73
C ALA A 194 -14.05 9.21 9.57
N ALA A 195 -14.01 10.51 9.26
CA ALA A 195 -13.19 11.48 9.96
C ALA A 195 -13.52 11.60 11.46
N ARG A 196 -14.75 11.26 11.86
CA ARG A 196 -15.16 11.33 13.28
C ARG A 196 -14.44 10.33 14.18
N PHE A 197 -13.83 9.29 13.58
CA PHE A 197 -13.21 8.18 14.29
C PHE A 197 -11.69 8.30 14.44
N VAL A 198 -11.07 9.34 13.86
CA VAL A 198 -9.62 9.53 13.90
C VAL A 198 -9.24 10.88 14.52
N PRO A 199 -8.04 10.97 15.16
CA PRO A 199 -7.53 12.21 15.71
C PRO A 199 -7.49 13.34 14.69
N GLY A 200 -7.82 14.55 15.13
CA GLY A 200 -7.81 15.75 14.28
C GLY A 200 -8.90 15.78 13.21
N HIS A 201 -9.83 14.81 13.20
CA HIS A 201 -10.96 14.73 12.30
C HIS A 201 -10.59 14.84 10.81
N LYS A 202 -9.46 14.24 10.44
CA LYS A 202 -8.97 14.24 9.06
C LYS A 202 -8.10 13.01 8.80
N PHE A 203 -7.97 12.66 7.53
CA PHE A 203 -7.01 11.68 7.05
C PHE A 203 -5.84 12.37 6.36
N ASP A 204 -4.63 11.87 6.57
CA ASP A 204 -3.45 12.28 5.80
C ASP A 204 -3.36 11.48 4.49
N GLU A 205 -3.70 10.19 4.54
CA GLU A 205 -3.46 9.23 3.48
C GLU A 205 -4.67 8.34 3.23
N VAL A 206 -4.89 7.97 1.97
CA VAL A 206 -5.83 6.94 1.54
C VAL A 206 -5.03 5.76 1.00
N LEU A 207 -5.09 4.62 1.68
CA LEU A 207 -4.44 3.37 1.27
C LEU A 207 -5.50 2.45 0.62
N TRP A 208 -5.30 2.14 -0.64
CA TRP A 208 -6.04 1.11 -1.35
C TRP A 208 -5.26 -0.19 -1.35
N ILE A 209 -5.96 -1.29 -1.05
CA ILE A 209 -5.43 -2.64 -1.20
C ILE A 209 -6.47 -3.43 -2.00
N ASN A 210 -6.06 -3.95 -3.16
CA ASN A 210 -6.85 -4.88 -3.95
C ASN A 210 -6.89 -6.25 -3.27
N ASP A 211 -7.59 -7.20 -3.86
CA ASP A 211 -7.70 -8.60 -3.49
C ASP A 211 -6.42 -9.42 -3.78
N VAL A 212 -5.30 -9.02 -3.17
CA VAL A 212 -3.97 -9.57 -3.45
C VAL A 212 -3.34 -10.27 -2.24
N PHE A 213 -2.55 -11.30 -2.52
CA PHE A 213 -1.58 -11.88 -1.60
C PHE A 213 -0.46 -10.88 -1.33
N HIS A 214 -0.12 -10.70 -0.06
CA HIS A 214 0.87 -9.74 0.42
C HIS A 214 1.34 -10.13 1.83
N CYS A 215 2.51 -9.64 2.25
CA CYS A 215 2.88 -9.53 3.66
C CYS A 215 2.73 -8.08 4.13
N ALA A 216 2.64 -7.87 5.44
CA ALA A 216 2.56 -6.52 6.02
C ALA A 216 3.76 -5.64 5.61
N ALA A 217 4.93 -6.26 5.38
CA ALA A 217 6.13 -5.59 4.90
C ALA A 217 5.95 -4.94 3.51
N ASP A 218 5.15 -5.52 2.59
CA ASP A 218 4.88 -4.90 1.28
C ASP A 218 4.05 -3.62 1.45
N ILE A 219 3.02 -3.66 2.31
CA ILE A 219 2.19 -2.50 2.62
C ILE A 219 3.00 -1.41 3.33
N PHE A 220 3.88 -1.79 4.26
CA PHE A 220 4.77 -0.86 4.93
C PHE A 220 5.75 -0.21 3.97
N GLU A 221 6.29 -0.95 3.02
CA GLU A 221 7.20 -0.40 2.01
C GLU A 221 6.51 0.66 1.16
N VAL A 222 5.26 0.43 0.73
CA VAL A 222 4.48 1.42 -0.02
C VAL A 222 4.24 2.71 0.79
N LEU A 223 3.84 2.58 2.06
CA LEU A 223 3.65 3.72 2.96
C LEU A 223 4.98 4.46 3.23
N LEU A 224 6.05 3.72 3.48
CA LEU A 224 7.40 4.22 3.72
C LEU A 224 7.87 5.08 2.55
N GLN A 225 7.83 4.53 1.33
CA GLN A 225 8.30 5.22 0.14
C GLN A 225 7.47 6.47 -0.13
N LYS A 226 6.16 6.42 0.04
CA LYS A 226 5.33 7.62 -0.09
C LYS A 226 5.82 8.75 0.82
N ARG A 227 6.03 8.44 2.11
CA ARG A 227 6.37 9.41 3.15
C ARG A 227 7.77 9.98 2.97
N VAL A 228 8.78 9.12 2.78
CA VAL A 228 10.19 9.54 2.63
C VAL A 228 10.39 10.35 1.35
N GLN A 229 9.77 9.92 0.24
CA GLN A 229 9.95 10.59 -1.05
C GLN A 229 9.16 11.90 -1.16
N GLY A 230 8.23 12.16 -0.22
CA GLY A 230 7.26 13.25 -0.32
C GLY A 230 6.36 13.08 -1.55
N ALA A 231 5.99 11.84 -1.86
CA ALA A 231 5.19 11.50 -3.03
C ALA A 231 3.70 11.78 -2.78
N ASN A 232 2.99 12.10 -3.86
CA ASN A 232 1.53 12.23 -3.85
C ASN A 232 0.84 10.86 -3.96
N GLN A 233 1.48 9.92 -4.66
CA GLN A 233 1.04 8.53 -4.79
C GLN A 233 2.24 7.58 -4.79
N ALA A 234 2.10 6.43 -4.14
CA ALA A 234 3.05 5.32 -4.21
C ALA A 234 2.32 4.00 -4.40
N CYS A 235 2.78 3.14 -5.29
CA CYS A 235 2.18 1.84 -5.57
C CYS A 235 3.16 0.68 -5.36
N ALA A 236 2.63 -0.48 -4.98
CA ALA A 236 3.33 -1.77 -5.08
C ALA A 236 3.45 -2.22 -6.54
N VAL A 237 4.11 -3.36 -6.77
CA VAL A 237 4.10 -4.06 -8.05
C VAL A 237 3.24 -5.31 -7.92
N ASP A 238 2.27 -5.48 -8.81
CA ASP A 238 1.42 -6.67 -8.83
C ASP A 238 1.86 -7.69 -9.87
N TRP A 239 1.89 -8.94 -9.42
CA TRP A 239 2.29 -10.09 -10.22
C TRP A 239 1.11 -11.02 -10.44
N GLY A 240 1.14 -11.69 -11.59
CA GLY A 240 0.34 -12.88 -11.80
C GLY A 240 -1.14 -12.67 -12.16
N GLY A 241 -1.43 -12.79 -13.45
CA GLY A 241 -2.49 -13.69 -13.92
C GLY A 241 -1.83 -14.99 -14.38
N TRP A 242 -2.52 -16.14 -14.40
CA TRP A 242 -2.13 -17.31 -15.23
C TRP A 242 -0.66 -17.81 -15.20
N GLY A 243 0.06 -17.67 -14.08
CA GLY A 243 1.49 -18.05 -13.97
C GLY A 243 2.49 -17.03 -14.55
N ASP A 244 2.06 -15.79 -14.77
CA ASP A 244 2.85 -14.75 -15.43
C ASP A 244 4.12 -14.36 -14.65
N HIS A 245 5.24 -14.29 -15.37
CA HIS A 245 6.52 -13.72 -14.93
C HIS A 245 6.70 -12.25 -15.37
N VAL A 246 5.61 -11.60 -15.77
CA VAL A 246 5.55 -10.17 -16.09
C VAL A 246 4.63 -9.46 -15.12
N ILE A 247 4.76 -8.14 -15.02
CA ILE A 247 3.82 -7.32 -14.23
C ILE A 247 2.41 -7.53 -14.80
N TYR A 248 1.42 -7.72 -13.92
CA TYR A 248 0.06 -8.08 -14.31
C TYR A 248 -0.74 -6.88 -14.80
N ASP A 249 -1.11 -5.95 -13.92
CA ASP A 249 -1.97 -4.81 -14.26
C ASP A 249 -1.16 -3.71 -14.98
N ARG A 250 -0.76 -4.01 -16.21
CA ARG A 250 -0.03 -3.09 -17.08
C ARG A 250 -0.94 -1.97 -17.59
N TRP A 251 -2.25 -2.04 -17.35
CA TRP A 251 -3.21 -1.12 -17.95
C TRP A 251 -3.17 0.24 -17.28
N VAL A 252 -2.84 0.23 -16.01
CA VAL A 252 -2.72 1.39 -15.13
C VAL A 252 -1.29 1.96 -15.09
N LEU A 253 -0.29 1.27 -15.65
CA LEU A 253 1.12 1.63 -15.55
C LEU A 253 1.64 2.39 -16.75
N ARG A 254 2.18 3.60 -16.55
CA ARG A 254 2.92 4.33 -17.58
C ARG A 254 4.19 4.92 -17.02
N THR A 255 5.27 4.84 -17.79
CA THR A 255 6.55 5.46 -17.44
C THR A 255 6.44 6.99 -17.57
N MET A 256 7.46 7.72 -17.09
CA MET A 256 7.52 9.17 -17.30
C MET A 256 7.72 9.59 -18.76
N THR A 257 8.05 8.66 -19.65
CA THR A 257 8.06 8.86 -21.12
C THR A 257 6.70 8.54 -21.76
N GLY A 258 5.69 8.23 -20.94
CA GLY A 258 4.33 7.89 -21.35
C GLY A 258 4.19 6.49 -21.92
N ARG A 259 5.21 5.63 -21.82
CA ARG A 259 5.22 4.28 -22.41
C ARG A 259 4.64 3.24 -21.47
N VAL A 260 4.18 2.14 -22.04
CA VAL A 260 3.99 0.89 -21.29
C VAL A 260 5.36 0.28 -20.92
N PHE A 261 5.35 -0.72 -20.04
CA PHE A 261 6.59 -1.27 -19.46
C PHE A 261 7.26 -2.35 -20.31
N TYR A 262 6.59 -2.85 -21.35
CA TYR A 262 7.08 -3.89 -22.24
C TYR A 262 6.72 -3.52 -23.67
N VAL A 263 7.60 -3.82 -24.63
CA VAL A 263 7.30 -3.64 -26.05
C VAL A 263 6.16 -4.57 -26.45
N TRP A 264 5.14 -4.03 -27.12
CA TRP A 264 3.96 -4.77 -27.55
C TRP A 264 4.31 -6.03 -28.35
N GLU A 265 5.19 -5.94 -29.34
CA GLU A 265 5.59 -7.08 -30.18
C GLU A 265 6.21 -8.22 -29.36
N GLU A 266 7.01 -7.89 -28.35
CA GLU A 266 7.64 -8.89 -27.47
C GLU A 266 6.63 -9.49 -26.50
N LEU A 267 5.72 -8.67 -25.97
CA LEU A 267 4.64 -9.12 -25.10
C LEU A 267 3.70 -10.09 -25.85
N VAL A 268 3.36 -9.79 -27.10
CA VAL A 268 2.54 -10.68 -27.94
C VAL A 268 3.26 -11.99 -28.20
N LYS A 269 4.55 -11.97 -28.55
CA LYS A 269 5.35 -13.21 -28.73
C LYS A 269 5.47 -14.03 -27.46
N TRP A 270 5.50 -13.38 -26.31
CA TRP A 270 5.48 -14.06 -25.03
C TRP A 270 4.12 -14.72 -24.76
N MET A 271 3.00 -14.03 -25.00
CA MET A 271 1.64 -14.56 -24.79
C MET A 271 1.27 -15.64 -25.82
N TYR A 272 1.64 -15.44 -27.08
CA TYR A 272 1.28 -16.24 -28.23
C TYR A 272 2.53 -16.58 -29.04
N PRO A 273 3.41 -17.46 -28.50
CA PRO A 273 4.65 -17.81 -29.19
C PRO A 273 4.37 -18.55 -30.50
N ASP A 274 5.21 -18.27 -31.51
CA ASP A 274 5.25 -19.05 -32.74
C ASP A 274 5.54 -20.54 -32.43
N ASP A 275 5.12 -21.43 -33.34
CA ASP A 275 5.22 -22.88 -33.12
C ASP A 275 6.65 -23.37 -32.85
N ASP A 276 7.64 -22.73 -33.47
CA ASP A 276 9.07 -23.03 -33.37
C ASP A 276 9.82 -22.19 -32.32
N ALA A 277 9.12 -21.28 -31.63
CA ALA A 277 9.76 -20.42 -30.64
C ALA A 277 10.18 -21.21 -29.39
N PRO A 278 11.32 -20.85 -28.74
CA PRO A 278 11.67 -21.38 -27.44
C PRO A 278 10.57 -21.07 -26.41
N ARG A 279 10.21 -22.07 -25.61
CA ARG A 279 9.14 -21.94 -24.63
C ARG A 279 9.65 -22.01 -23.19
N GLN A 280 9.04 -21.20 -22.35
CA GLN A 280 9.12 -21.32 -20.90
C GLN A 280 8.40 -22.58 -20.42
N PRO A 281 8.65 -23.04 -19.19
CA PRO A 281 8.00 -24.24 -18.64
C PRO A 281 6.46 -24.19 -18.62
N ASP A 282 5.87 -23.00 -18.60
CA ASP A 282 4.42 -22.76 -18.66
C ASP A 282 3.87 -22.73 -20.10
N GLY A 283 4.72 -22.95 -21.10
CA GLY A 283 4.37 -22.98 -22.52
C GLY A 283 4.40 -21.64 -23.23
N ARG A 284 4.70 -20.54 -22.52
CA ARG A 284 4.82 -19.18 -23.08
C ARG A 284 6.12 -18.96 -23.82
N GLY A 285 6.18 -17.89 -24.60
CA GLY A 285 7.39 -17.49 -25.31
C GLY A 285 8.49 -16.92 -24.40
N PRO A 286 9.59 -16.43 -24.98
CA PRO A 286 10.65 -15.74 -24.25
C PRO A 286 10.10 -14.53 -23.47
N LEU A 287 10.68 -14.23 -22.30
CA LEU A 287 10.24 -13.07 -21.53
C LEU A 287 10.54 -11.77 -22.28
N PRO A 288 9.58 -10.84 -22.36
CA PRO A 288 9.81 -9.55 -22.99
C PRO A 288 10.78 -8.72 -22.14
N GLN A 289 11.57 -7.87 -22.79
CA GLN A 289 12.46 -6.97 -22.09
C GLN A 289 11.64 -5.97 -21.27
N PHE A 290 11.97 -5.87 -19.98
CA PHE A 290 11.40 -4.89 -19.08
C PHE A 290 11.98 -3.49 -19.34
N LEU A 291 11.15 -2.45 -19.41
CA LEU A 291 11.54 -1.05 -19.59
C LEU A 291 12.67 -0.83 -20.63
N PRO A 292 12.50 -1.29 -21.89
CA PRO A 292 13.57 -1.26 -22.89
C PRO A 292 13.97 0.16 -23.32
N TYR A 293 13.09 1.15 -23.12
CA TYR A 293 13.32 2.55 -23.48
C TYR A 293 13.75 3.44 -22.31
N ASP A 294 13.68 2.94 -21.08
CA ASP A 294 13.89 3.70 -19.85
C ASP A 294 14.97 3.02 -19.00
N GLU A 295 16.18 2.86 -19.55
CA GLU A 295 17.27 2.07 -18.97
C GLU A 295 17.61 2.46 -17.52
N ALA A 296 17.61 3.75 -17.19
CA ALA A 296 17.88 4.19 -15.82
C ALA A 296 16.83 3.70 -14.81
N ASP A 297 15.55 3.72 -15.19
CA ASP A 297 14.46 3.20 -14.36
C ASP A 297 14.49 1.67 -14.32
N ARG A 298 14.85 1.02 -15.43
CA ARG A 298 15.09 -0.44 -15.48
C ARG A 298 16.14 -0.88 -14.46
N LEU A 299 17.30 -0.23 -14.46
CA LEU A 299 18.39 -0.54 -13.51
C LEU A 299 17.97 -0.31 -12.06
N ARG A 300 17.28 0.81 -11.78
CA ARG A 300 16.72 1.06 -10.44
C ARG A 300 15.72 -0.01 -10.02
N PHE A 301 14.84 -0.44 -10.92
CA PHE A 301 13.86 -1.47 -10.64
C PHE A 301 14.52 -2.83 -10.34
N GLU A 302 15.54 -3.21 -11.13
CA GLU A 302 16.35 -4.42 -10.92
C GLU A 302 17.05 -4.40 -9.55
N ASP A 303 17.48 -3.22 -9.09
CA ASP A 303 18.05 -2.99 -7.76
C ASP A 303 16.99 -2.86 -6.63
N ASN A 304 15.70 -3.04 -6.95
CA ASN A 304 14.56 -2.88 -6.05
C ASN A 304 14.41 -1.46 -5.47
N LEU A 305 14.84 -0.45 -6.23
CA LEU A 305 14.74 0.95 -5.87
C LEU A 305 13.47 1.59 -6.46
N PRO A 306 12.85 2.55 -5.76
CA PRO A 306 11.70 3.29 -6.27
C PRO A 306 11.96 3.98 -7.61
N ILE A 307 10.99 3.96 -8.51
CA ILE A 307 11.04 4.70 -9.79
C ILE A 307 9.85 5.64 -9.89
N GLN A 308 10.05 6.81 -10.51
CA GLN A 308 8.92 7.69 -10.83
C GLN A 308 8.17 7.13 -12.03
N VAL A 309 6.85 7.18 -11.96
CA VAL A 309 5.95 6.76 -13.04
C VAL A 309 4.93 7.86 -13.31
N PHE A 310 4.36 7.87 -14.51
CA PHE A 310 3.22 8.74 -14.80
C PHE A 310 1.96 8.25 -14.09
N SER A 311 1.73 6.94 -14.06
CA SER A 311 0.55 6.34 -13.44
C SER A 311 0.86 4.97 -12.85
N CYS A 312 0.15 4.60 -11.78
CA CYS A 312 0.18 3.26 -11.19
C CYS A 312 -1.07 2.98 -10.34
N TRP A 313 -1.32 1.71 -10.03
CA TRP A 313 -2.29 1.28 -9.02
C TRP A 313 -1.87 -0.05 -8.39
N ASN A 314 -1.61 -1.04 -9.25
CA ASN A 314 -0.79 -2.25 -9.05
C ASN A 314 -0.93 -2.89 -7.67
N GLY A 315 -2.14 -3.38 -7.38
CA GLY A 315 -2.46 -4.22 -6.23
C GLY A 315 -2.53 -3.50 -4.87
N ALA A 316 -1.66 -2.54 -4.59
CA ALA A 316 -1.73 -1.69 -3.41
C ALA A 316 -1.17 -0.30 -3.70
N THR A 317 -1.91 0.75 -3.34
CA THR A 317 -1.50 2.14 -3.60
C THR A 317 -1.90 3.06 -2.47
N VAL A 318 -1.06 4.02 -2.13
CA VAL A 318 -1.35 5.06 -1.16
C VAL A 318 -1.34 6.43 -1.83
N ILE A 319 -2.39 7.22 -1.61
CA ILE A 319 -2.60 8.54 -2.21
C ILE A 319 -2.80 9.59 -1.10
N ASP A 320 -2.42 10.84 -1.35
CA ASP A 320 -2.79 11.97 -0.49
C ASP A 320 -4.31 12.04 -0.27
N ALA A 321 -4.78 11.96 0.98
CA ALA A 321 -6.21 12.03 1.27
C ALA A 321 -6.85 13.37 0.83
N ALA A 322 -6.06 14.45 0.83
CA ALA A 322 -6.49 15.77 0.39
C ALA A 322 -6.90 15.82 -1.10
N ALA A 323 -6.44 14.89 -1.94
CA ALA A 323 -6.88 14.83 -3.34
C ALA A 323 -8.38 14.49 -3.46
N PHE A 324 -8.91 13.70 -2.54
CA PHE A 324 -10.30 13.24 -2.53
C PHE A 324 -11.29 14.21 -1.86
N LEU A 325 -10.77 15.23 -1.19
CA LEU A 325 -11.54 16.19 -0.41
C LEU A 325 -11.59 17.56 -1.11
N PRO A 326 -12.50 18.48 -0.70
CA PRO A 326 -12.50 19.84 -1.21
C PRO A 326 -11.12 20.52 -1.03
N PRO A 327 -10.67 21.31 -2.03
CA PRO A 327 -11.40 21.73 -3.23
C PRO A 327 -11.30 20.75 -4.41
N HIS A 328 -10.43 19.74 -4.35
CA HIS A 328 -10.10 18.88 -5.49
C HIS A 328 -11.18 17.85 -5.82
N ASN A 329 -11.75 17.21 -4.79
CA ASN A 329 -12.85 16.26 -4.92
C ASN A 329 -12.63 15.15 -5.95
N LEU A 330 -11.43 14.53 -5.97
CA LEU A 330 -11.16 13.39 -6.84
C LEU A 330 -12.22 12.30 -6.65
N ARG A 331 -12.79 11.80 -7.74
CA ARG A 331 -13.73 10.67 -7.78
C ARG A 331 -13.30 9.71 -8.87
N PHE A 332 -13.45 8.42 -8.63
CA PHE A 332 -13.24 7.41 -9.67
C PHE A 332 -14.28 7.61 -10.77
N ARG A 333 -13.85 7.55 -12.04
CA ARG A 333 -14.68 7.91 -13.19
C ARG A 333 -14.29 7.07 -14.40
N VAL A 334 -15.10 7.18 -15.45
CA VAL A 334 -14.80 6.69 -16.79
C VAL A 334 -14.01 7.74 -17.58
N ALA A 335 -13.47 7.33 -18.73
CA ALA A 335 -12.85 8.20 -19.72
C ALA A 335 -13.83 9.27 -20.21
N GLN A 336 -13.35 10.50 -20.44
CA GLN A 336 -14.20 11.61 -20.93
C GLN A 336 -13.98 11.91 -22.41
N HIS A 337 -12.88 11.44 -22.98
CA HIS A 337 -12.45 11.75 -24.34
C HIS A 337 -12.56 10.52 -25.29
N ASP A 338 -13.40 9.55 -24.93
CA ASP A 338 -13.81 8.47 -25.83
C ASP A 338 -15.06 8.93 -26.59
N LEU A 339 -14.89 9.40 -27.82
CA LEU A 339 -15.95 10.01 -28.61
C LEU A 339 -16.60 9.01 -29.58
N ASP A 340 -17.91 9.16 -29.81
CA ASP A 340 -18.66 8.47 -30.84
C ASP A 340 -18.43 9.07 -32.25
N GLU A 341 -19.11 8.52 -33.26
CA GLU A 341 -18.99 8.97 -34.66
C GLU A 341 -19.40 10.43 -34.87
N ASP A 342 -20.27 10.97 -33.99
CA ASP A 342 -20.76 12.34 -34.01
C ASP A 342 -19.90 13.29 -33.15
N GLY A 343 -18.81 12.79 -32.57
CA GLY A 343 -17.88 13.54 -31.73
C GLY A 343 -18.40 13.83 -30.33
N GLN A 344 -19.44 13.13 -29.85
CA GLN A 344 -19.92 13.22 -28.47
C GLN A 344 -19.25 12.16 -27.59
N PRO A 345 -19.03 12.41 -26.29
CA PRO A 345 -18.54 11.39 -25.38
C PRO A 345 -19.49 10.18 -25.36
N LYS A 346 -18.94 8.99 -25.54
CA LYS A 346 -19.71 7.75 -25.46
C LYS A 346 -20.37 7.62 -24.09
N GLU A 347 -21.62 7.17 -24.08
CA GLU A 347 -22.37 6.91 -22.83
C GLU A 347 -21.69 5.84 -21.97
N VAL A 348 -21.02 4.89 -22.62
CA VAL A 348 -20.34 3.74 -22.02
C VAL A 348 -18.96 3.61 -22.65
N THR A 349 -17.93 3.50 -21.82
CA THR A 349 -16.54 3.41 -22.29
C THR A 349 -15.68 2.56 -21.38
N GLU A 350 -14.80 1.80 -22.01
CA GLU A 350 -13.74 1.04 -21.36
C GLU A 350 -12.36 1.43 -21.92
N MET A 351 -12.24 2.64 -22.47
CA MET A 351 -10.98 3.16 -23.03
C MET A 351 -9.86 3.15 -21.99
N HIS A 352 -10.19 3.51 -20.74
CA HIS A 352 -9.24 3.57 -19.63
C HIS A 352 -9.82 2.98 -18.34
N SER A 353 -8.96 2.39 -17.51
CA SER A 353 -9.33 2.06 -16.14
C SER A 353 -9.55 3.33 -15.31
N GLU A 354 -10.54 3.27 -14.43
CA GLU A 354 -10.78 4.24 -13.37
C GLU A 354 -9.56 4.43 -12.44
N CYS A 355 -8.70 3.41 -12.32
CA CYS A 355 -7.46 3.46 -11.55
C CYS A 355 -6.39 4.29 -12.26
N PHE A 356 -6.22 4.10 -13.57
CA PHE A 356 -5.33 4.90 -14.40
C PHE A 356 -5.72 6.39 -14.35
N LEU A 357 -7.02 6.67 -14.49
CA LEU A 357 -7.55 8.03 -14.50
C LEU A 357 -7.33 8.77 -13.16
N SER A 358 -7.21 8.05 -12.04
CA SER A 358 -6.88 8.68 -10.75
C SER A 358 -5.49 9.35 -10.76
N SER A 359 -4.50 8.76 -11.43
CA SER A 359 -3.18 9.38 -11.61
C SER A 359 -3.25 10.57 -12.57
N VAL A 360 -4.04 10.48 -13.65
CA VAL A 360 -4.29 11.62 -14.56
C VAL A 360 -4.88 12.81 -13.80
N ASP A 361 -5.86 12.56 -12.93
CA ASP A 361 -6.50 13.60 -12.13
C ASP A 361 -5.51 14.21 -11.12
N LEU A 362 -4.62 13.42 -10.52
CA LEU A 362 -3.52 13.95 -9.70
C LEU A 362 -2.58 14.86 -10.51
N TRP A 363 -2.21 14.50 -11.74
CA TRP A 363 -1.41 15.35 -12.61
C TRP A 363 -2.12 16.67 -12.94
N LYS A 364 -3.42 16.64 -13.26
CA LYS A 364 -4.24 17.86 -13.48
C LYS A 364 -4.26 18.78 -12.26
N MET A 365 -4.09 18.24 -11.05
CA MET A 365 -4.02 18.98 -9.79
C MET A 365 -2.60 19.44 -9.41
N GLY A 366 -1.59 19.18 -10.25
CA GLY A 366 -0.19 19.47 -9.92
C GLY A 366 0.42 18.53 -8.87
N LYS A 367 -0.17 17.34 -8.69
CA LYS A 367 0.22 16.30 -7.72
C LYS A 367 0.86 15.08 -8.41
N GLY A 368 1.76 15.33 -9.35
CA GLY A 368 2.38 14.32 -10.21
C GLY A 368 3.57 13.54 -9.63
N LYS A 369 3.84 13.65 -8.32
CA LYS A 369 4.89 12.82 -7.69
C LYS A 369 4.34 11.42 -7.42
N ILE A 370 4.34 10.59 -8.45
CA ILE A 370 3.80 9.23 -8.44
C ILE A 370 4.96 8.26 -8.60
N LEU A 371 5.05 7.27 -7.71
CA LEU A 371 6.11 6.27 -7.75
C LEU A 371 5.59 4.84 -7.73
N LEU A 372 6.38 3.95 -8.31
CA LEU A 372 6.29 2.51 -8.14
C LEU A 372 7.40 2.08 -7.19
N ALA A 373 7.08 1.22 -6.22
CA ALA A 373 8.02 0.69 -5.23
C ALA A 373 8.30 -0.79 -5.50
N PRO A 374 9.35 -1.14 -6.27
CA PRO A 374 9.57 -2.51 -6.76
C PRO A 374 9.84 -3.55 -5.67
N ARG A 375 10.17 -3.09 -4.47
CA ARG A 375 10.39 -3.91 -3.28
C ARG A 375 9.09 -4.38 -2.63
N ALA A 376 8.00 -3.64 -2.81
CA ALA A 376 6.66 -4.08 -2.43
C ALA A 376 6.09 -4.88 -3.59
N SER A 377 6.03 -6.20 -3.43
CA SER A 377 5.48 -7.10 -4.44
C SER A 377 4.20 -7.70 -3.89
N VAL A 378 3.12 -7.66 -4.66
CA VAL A 378 1.85 -8.31 -4.34
C VAL A 378 1.42 -9.19 -5.50
N ALA A 379 0.48 -10.11 -5.33
CA ALA A 379 0.01 -10.93 -6.45
C ALA A 379 -1.43 -11.40 -6.28
N TYR A 380 -2.10 -11.71 -7.39
CA TYR A 380 -3.47 -12.26 -7.36
C TYR A 380 -3.52 -13.79 -7.14
N ASN A 381 -2.35 -14.44 -7.04
CA ASN A 381 -2.22 -15.86 -6.73
C ASN A 381 -1.02 -16.09 -5.79
N GLY A 382 -1.16 -16.97 -4.79
CA GLY A 382 -0.13 -17.31 -3.82
C GLY A 382 1.20 -17.79 -4.43
N GLY A 383 1.18 -18.65 -5.47
CA GLY A 383 2.39 -19.11 -6.14
C GLY A 383 3.16 -17.99 -6.84
N ASN A 384 2.44 -17.05 -7.47
CA ASN A 384 3.06 -15.87 -8.09
C ASN A 384 3.60 -14.92 -7.02
N TYR A 385 2.90 -14.77 -5.89
CA TYR A 385 3.39 -14.01 -4.75
C TYR A 385 4.70 -14.61 -4.22
N GLU A 386 4.74 -15.91 -3.92
CA GLU A 386 5.95 -16.58 -3.42
C GLU A 386 7.13 -16.49 -4.40
N THR A 387 6.86 -16.46 -5.71
CA THR A 387 7.90 -16.32 -6.74
C THR A 387 8.51 -14.92 -6.79
N HIS A 388 7.70 -13.87 -6.60
CA HIS A 388 8.11 -12.48 -6.87
C HIS A 388 8.24 -11.59 -5.63
N ARG A 389 7.86 -12.09 -4.45
CA ARG A 389 7.97 -11.37 -3.18
C ARG A 389 9.40 -11.00 -2.85
N LYS A 390 9.57 -9.82 -2.28
CA LYS A 390 10.88 -9.24 -1.92
C LYS A 390 10.92 -8.74 -0.48
N ASP A 391 9.85 -8.99 0.27
CA ASP A 391 9.68 -8.58 1.65
C ASP A 391 10.86 -9.03 2.52
N GLN A 392 11.40 -10.23 2.28
CA GLN A 392 12.53 -10.79 3.03
C GLN A 392 13.92 -10.33 2.57
N MET A 393 14.04 -9.64 1.43
CA MET A 393 15.34 -9.19 0.91
C MET A 393 15.84 -8.03 1.74
N ARG A 394 17.09 -7.95 2.17
CA ARG A 394 17.59 -6.72 2.85
C ARG A 394 17.94 -5.64 1.81
N PRO A 395 17.67 -4.35 2.06
CA PRO A 395 18.17 -3.29 1.18
C PRO A 395 19.69 -3.36 1.02
N SER A 396 20.19 -3.14 -0.20
CA SER A 396 21.62 -3.19 -0.54
C SER A 396 22.41 -2.06 0.14
N SER A 397 21.77 -0.92 0.36
CA SER A 397 22.29 0.23 1.10
C SER A 397 21.57 0.38 2.45
N SER A 398 22.27 0.89 3.47
CA SER A 398 21.68 1.20 4.77
C SER A 398 20.98 2.56 4.81
N SER A 399 21.04 3.36 3.74
CA SER A 399 20.63 4.76 3.72
C SER A 399 19.43 4.96 2.79
N ILE A 400 18.32 5.41 3.38
CA ILE A 400 17.09 5.74 2.65
C ILE A 400 17.32 6.88 1.64
N GLU A 401 18.32 7.73 1.87
CA GLU A 401 18.69 8.83 0.98
C GLU A 401 19.13 8.34 -0.41
N SER A 402 19.75 7.15 -0.49
CA SER A 402 20.12 6.53 -1.77
C SER A 402 18.92 6.05 -2.60
N GLU A 403 17.76 5.89 -1.96
CA GLU A 403 16.53 5.45 -2.61
C GLU A 403 15.75 6.64 -3.23
N LEU A 404 16.13 7.88 -2.92
CA LEU A 404 15.41 9.09 -3.34
C LEU A 404 15.33 9.25 -4.87
N ILE A 405 14.15 9.66 -5.34
CA ILE A 405 13.88 9.89 -6.76
C ILE A 405 14.18 11.35 -7.14
N GLY A 406 14.87 11.55 -8.25
CA GLY A 406 14.99 12.85 -8.92
C GLY A 406 13.70 13.19 -9.67
N TRP A 407 12.75 13.84 -8.99
CA TRP A 407 11.41 14.10 -9.52
C TRP A 407 11.38 14.97 -10.79
N LEU A 408 10.77 14.44 -11.85
CA LEU A 408 10.29 15.19 -13.00
C LEU A 408 8.90 15.79 -12.69
N LEU A 409 8.77 17.11 -12.77
CA LEU A 409 7.56 17.81 -12.35
C LEU A 409 6.54 18.05 -13.48
N LYS A 410 6.88 17.68 -14.72
CA LYS A 410 5.99 17.81 -15.88
C LYS A 410 5.60 16.42 -16.38
N PRO A 411 4.31 16.18 -16.70
CA PRO A 411 3.89 14.93 -17.31
C PRO A 411 4.44 14.83 -18.75
N PRO A 412 4.51 13.62 -19.33
CA PRO A 412 4.79 13.45 -20.75
C PRO A 412 3.71 14.13 -21.60
N ALA A 413 4.05 14.56 -22.82
CA ALA A 413 3.08 15.19 -23.71
C ALA A 413 1.96 14.24 -24.13
N LYS A 414 2.28 12.95 -24.29
CA LYS A 414 1.34 11.89 -24.65
C LYS A 414 1.62 10.64 -23.82
N VAL A 415 0.60 9.82 -23.66
CA VAL A 415 0.70 8.50 -23.03
C VAL A 415 0.15 7.44 -23.97
N ALA A 416 0.81 6.28 -23.96
CA ALA A 416 0.34 5.06 -24.59
C ALA A 416 -0.91 4.56 -23.88
N PHE A 417 -1.78 3.83 -24.56
CA PHE A 417 -2.86 3.07 -23.95
C PHE A 417 -3.38 2.02 -24.92
N GLN A 418 -4.09 1.05 -24.36
CA GLN A 418 -4.82 0.01 -25.09
C GLN A 418 -6.24 0.00 -24.54
N ASP A 419 -7.23 0.01 -25.42
CA ASP A 419 -8.62 0.02 -25.00
C ASP A 419 -8.95 -1.31 -24.31
N PHE A 420 -9.74 -1.27 -23.24
CA PHE A 420 -10.21 -2.46 -22.53
C PHE A 420 -9.10 -3.45 -22.12
N ALA A 421 -7.87 -2.98 -21.90
CA ALA A 421 -6.72 -3.84 -21.64
C ALA A 421 -6.48 -4.90 -22.73
N ALA A 422 -6.78 -4.60 -24.01
CA ALA A 422 -6.54 -5.47 -25.15
C ALA A 422 -5.05 -5.62 -25.46
N TRP A 423 -4.36 -6.47 -24.69
CA TRP A 423 -2.90 -6.66 -24.74
C TRP A 423 -2.36 -7.13 -26.10
N ASN A 424 -3.21 -7.77 -26.88
CA ASN A 424 -2.90 -8.29 -28.21
C ASN A 424 -2.96 -7.21 -29.31
N GLU A 425 -3.49 -6.02 -29.03
CA GLU A 425 -3.60 -4.93 -30.00
C GLU A 425 -2.48 -3.89 -29.82
N PRO A 426 -2.01 -3.24 -30.90
CA PRO A 426 -0.99 -2.20 -30.79
C PRO A 426 -1.42 -1.03 -29.89
N GLU A 427 -0.45 -0.42 -29.22
CA GLU A 427 -0.68 0.76 -28.40
C GLU A 427 -1.17 1.97 -29.22
N ARG A 428 -2.15 2.69 -28.68
CA ARG A 428 -2.57 4.02 -29.14
C ARG A 428 -1.92 5.11 -28.30
N TRP A 429 -1.81 6.31 -28.85
CA TRP A 429 -1.16 7.45 -28.17
C TRP A 429 -2.06 8.68 -28.20
N ALA A 430 -2.34 9.25 -27.03
CA ALA A 430 -3.16 10.45 -26.88
C ALA A 430 -2.50 11.45 -25.91
N PRO A 431 -2.86 12.74 -25.95
CA PRO A 431 -2.46 13.70 -24.92
C PRO A 431 -2.80 13.20 -23.52
N TRP A 432 -1.88 13.34 -22.57
CA TRP A 432 -1.98 12.73 -21.24
C TRP A 432 -3.20 13.18 -20.43
N ASP A 433 -3.75 14.36 -20.73
CA ASP A 433 -4.87 15.00 -20.07
C ASP A 433 -6.21 14.81 -20.80
N GLU A 434 -6.18 14.28 -22.02
CA GLU A 434 -7.35 13.94 -22.85
C GLU A 434 -7.67 12.44 -22.74
N GLN A 435 -7.81 11.96 -21.49
CA GLN A 435 -8.14 10.58 -21.14
C GLN A 435 -9.58 10.48 -20.62
#